data_AF-X0U372-F1
#
_entry.id   AF-X0U372-F1
#
_cell.length_a   1.000
_cell.length_b   1.000
_cell.length_c   1.000
_cell.angle_alpha   90.00
_cell.angle_beta   90.00
_cell.angle_gamma   90.00
#
_symmetry.space_group_name_H-M   'P 1'
#
loop_
_entity.id
_entity.type
_entity.pdbx_description
1 polymer ?
#
loop_
_entity_poly.entity_id
_entity_poly.type
_entity_poly.pdbx_seq_one_letter_code
_entity_poly.pdbx_strand_id
1 'polypeptide(L)'
;MEIMTTAKKLKEEYERKLKNLQESCKHNDVTDWIHQEWAPAHRTRYMVKQCNTCWKLVSKKTRCDECKKEIIDNEIKKGNGKPITPYGGAWCSNCFNKLKGDKNAIG
;
A
#
# COMPACT_ATOMS: atom_id res chain seq x y z
N MET A 1 7.83 28.97 21.68
CA MET A 1 7.10 29.29 20.44
C MET A 1 7.91 28.79 19.27
N GLU A 2 7.49 27.72 18.59
CA GLU A 2 8.16 27.31 17.34
C GLU A 2 7.84 28.33 16.24
N ILE A 3 8.88 28.88 15.60
CA ILE A 3 8.71 29.75 14.43
C ILE A 3 8.36 28.87 13.22
N MET A 4 7.14 29.01 12.70
CA MET A 4 6.72 28.35 11.46
C MET A 4 7.38 29.02 10.25
N THR A 5 8.17 28.26 9.51
CA THR A 5 8.75 28.70 8.23
C THR A 5 7.67 28.79 7.14
N THR A 6 7.91 29.60 6.10
CA THR A 6 7.03 29.67 4.92
C THR A 6 6.85 28.31 4.26
N ALA A 7 7.91 27.50 4.19
CA ALA A 7 7.85 26.13 3.67
C ALA A 7 6.88 25.25 4.48
N LYS A 8 6.94 25.32 5.82
CA LYS A 8 6.04 24.57 6.70
C LYS A 8 4.57 24.99 6.50
N LYS A 9 4.30 26.30 6.36
CA LYS A 9 2.95 26.83 6.07
C LYS A 9 2.38 26.28 4.76
N LEU A 10 3.16 26.34 3.67
CA LEU A 10 2.73 25.84 2.36
C LEU A 10 2.43 24.34 2.39
N LYS A 11 3.29 23.57 3.08
CA LYS A 11 3.08 22.13 3.26
C LYS A 11 1.78 21.83 4.00
N GLU A 12 1.56 22.45 5.15
CA GLU A 12 0.34 22.23 5.94
C GLU A 12 -0.93 22.65 5.19
N GLU A 13 -0.88 23.76 4.45
CA GLU A 13 -2.00 24.21 3.64
C GLU A 13 -2.31 23.21 2.51
N TYR A 14 -1.28 22.73 1.82
CA TYR A 14 -1.41 21.70 0.79
C TYR A 14 -2.00 20.41 1.37
N GLU A 15 -1.44 19.90 2.46
CA GLU A 15 -1.91 18.67 3.11
C GLU A 15 -3.36 18.79 3.57
N ARG A 16 -3.74 19.95 4.13
CA ARG A 16 -5.13 20.24 4.52
C ARG A 16 -6.08 20.25 3.33
N LYS A 17 -5.73 20.96 2.25
CA LYS A 17 -6.56 21.03 1.03
C LYS A 17 -6.69 19.65 0.38
N LEU A 18 -5.59 18.91 0.28
CA LEU A 18 -5.57 17.56 -0.26
C LEU A 18 -6.44 16.61 0.57
N LYS A 19 -6.33 16.66 1.91
CA LYS A 19 -7.17 15.87 2.81
C LYS A 19 -8.66 16.15 2.60
N ASN A 20 -9.06 17.42 2.58
CA ASN A 20 -10.45 17.81 2.35
C ASN A 20 -10.97 17.31 0.98
N LEU A 21 -10.13 17.36 -0.06
CA LEU A 21 -10.47 16.83 -1.37
C LEU A 21 -10.62 15.30 -1.33
N GLN A 22 -9.74 14.59 -0.64
CA GLN A 22 -9.78 13.13 -0.52
C GLN A 22 -10.93 12.60 0.36
N GLU A 23 -11.44 13.43 1.27
CA GLU A 23 -12.60 13.12 2.12
C GLU A 23 -13.93 13.38 1.39
N SER A 24 -13.99 14.38 0.52
CA SER A 24 -15.20 14.74 -0.25
C SER A 24 -15.30 14.06 -1.62
N CYS A 25 -14.20 13.51 -2.15
CA CYS A 25 -14.17 12.86 -3.46
C CYS A 25 -14.93 11.52 -3.46
N LYS A 26 -15.79 11.31 -4.47
CA LYS A 26 -16.52 10.05 -4.69
C LYS A 26 -15.69 8.95 -5.38
N HIS A 27 -14.51 9.30 -5.90
CA HIS A 27 -13.61 8.40 -6.63
C HIS A 27 -14.26 7.73 -7.85
N ASN A 28 -15.03 8.49 -8.63
CA ASN A 28 -15.69 7.96 -9.85
C ASN A 28 -14.70 7.76 -11.02
N ASP A 29 -13.60 8.51 -11.04
CA ASP A 29 -12.55 8.43 -12.05
C ASP A 29 -11.28 7.86 -11.40
N VAL A 30 -10.94 6.64 -11.80
CA VAL A 30 -9.88 5.82 -11.21
C VAL A 30 -9.07 5.22 -12.34
N THR A 31 -7.75 5.23 -12.21
CA THR A 31 -6.84 4.59 -13.15
C THR A 31 -7.14 3.10 -13.30
N ASP A 32 -6.69 2.55 -14.42
CA ASP A 32 -6.42 1.11 -14.49
C ASP A 32 -5.35 0.69 -13.47
N TRP A 33 -5.12 -0.62 -13.38
CA TRP A 33 -4.05 -1.16 -12.56
C TRP A 33 -2.69 -0.71 -13.07
N ILE A 34 -2.05 0.17 -12.33
CA ILE A 34 -0.71 0.68 -12.64
C ILE A 34 0.31 0.13 -11.64
N HIS A 35 1.57 -0.01 -12.07
CA HIS A 35 2.65 -0.35 -11.15
C HIS A 35 2.88 0.81 -10.18
N GLN A 36 2.91 0.51 -8.88
CA GLN A 36 3.34 1.49 -7.90
C GLN A 36 4.86 1.63 -8.01
N GLU A 37 5.35 2.86 -8.16
CA GLU A 37 6.77 3.19 -8.18
C GLU A 37 7.14 3.94 -6.89
N TRP A 38 8.33 3.66 -6.33
CA TRP A 38 8.86 4.41 -5.19
C TRP A 38 9.81 5.54 -5.61
N ALA A 39 10.32 5.46 -6.84
CA ALA A 39 11.02 6.50 -7.57
C ALA A 39 10.77 6.26 -9.08
N PRO A 40 10.95 7.27 -9.95
CA PRO A 40 10.74 7.11 -11.39
C PRO A 40 11.47 5.89 -11.95
N ALA A 41 10.76 5.03 -12.68
CA ALA A 41 11.27 3.77 -13.24
C ALA A 41 11.68 2.70 -12.21
N HIS A 42 11.49 2.95 -10.90
CA HIS A 42 11.73 1.98 -9.84
C HIS A 42 10.40 1.42 -9.32
N ARG A 43 9.92 0.39 -10.03
CA ARG A 43 8.67 -0.31 -9.70
C ARG A 43 8.81 -1.09 -8.40
N THR A 44 7.79 -0.98 -7.57
CA THR A 44 7.52 -1.92 -6.49
C THR A 44 6.81 -3.15 -7.06
N ARG A 45 6.70 -4.20 -6.26
CA ARG A 45 5.90 -5.39 -6.59
C ARG A 45 4.39 -5.17 -6.59
N TYR A 46 3.93 -3.99 -6.20
CA TYR A 46 2.51 -3.69 -6.05
C TYR A 46 1.93 -3.07 -7.30
N MET A 47 0.67 -3.41 -7.57
CA MET A 47 -0.17 -2.67 -8.48
C MET A 47 -1.20 -1.89 -7.67
N VAL A 48 -1.54 -0.69 -8.12
CA VAL A 48 -2.50 0.19 -7.46
C VAL A 48 -3.52 0.72 -8.45
N LYS A 49 -4.69 1.06 -7.92
CA LYS A 49 -5.67 1.93 -8.57
C LYS A 49 -5.69 3.24 -7.82
N GLN A 50 -5.58 4.34 -8.53
CA GLN A 50 -5.54 5.68 -7.96
C GLN A 50 -6.65 6.54 -8.54
N CYS A 51 -7.29 7.38 -7.73
CA CYS A 51 -8.24 8.35 -8.24
C CYS A 51 -7.49 9.46 -9.01
N ASN A 52 -7.88 9.73 -10.26
CA ASN A 52 -7.25 10.77 -11.08
C ASN A 52 -7.50 12.18 -10.53
N THR A 53 -8.59 12.39 -9.79
CA THR A 53 -8.97 13.70 -9.25
C THR A 53 -8.25 14.06 -7.95
N CYS A 54 -8.20 13.15 -6.98
CA CYS A 54 -7.70 13.43 -5.63
C CYS A 54 -6.44 12.64 -5.26
N TRP A 55 -5.94 11.83 -6.20
CA TRP A 55 -4.73 11.03 -6.09
C TRP A 55 -4.71 10.03 -4.92
N LYS A 56 -5.87 9.78 -4.31
CA LYS A 56 -6.02 8.76 -3.28
C LYS A 56 -5.87 7.37 -3.91
N LEU A 57 -5.13 6.50 -3.23
CA LEU A 57 -5.08 5.08 -3.58
C LEU A 57 -6.43 4.44 -3.19
N VAL A 58 -7.14 3.94 -4.19
CA VAL A 58 -8.47 3.33 -4.03
C VAL A 58 -8.35 1.84 -3.76
N SER A 59 -7.42 1.17 -4.45
CA SER A 59 -7.16 -0.25 -4.27
C SER A 59 -5.69 -0.59 -4.51
N LYS A 60 -5.22 -1.66 -3.88
CA LYS A 60 -3.84 -2.16 -3.98
C LYS A 60 -3.83 -3.68 -4.08
N LYS A 61 -3.02 -4.22 -4.96
CA LYS A 61 -2.82 -5.67 -5.12
C LYS A 61 -1.36 -6.07 -5.32
N THR A 62 -1.08 -7.33 -5.04
CA THR A 62 0.21 -8.00 -5.30
C THR A 62 -0.03 -9.49 -5.54
N ARG A 63 1.03 -10.27 -5.74
CA ARG A 63 0.97 -11.73 -5.85
C ARG A 63 1.78 -12.39 -4.74
N CYS A 64 1.26 -13.50 -4.23
CA CYS A 64 1.95 -14.37 -3.30
C CYS A 64 3.23 -14.91 -3.95
N ASP A 65 4.35 -14.89 -3.23
CA ASP A 65 5.63 -15.41 -3.73
C ASP A 65 5.60 -16.93 -3.95
N GLU A 66 4.85 -17.65 -3.12
CA GLU A 66 4.73 -19.11 -3.19
C GLU A 66 3.72 -19.57 -4.24
N CYS A 67 2.42 -19.36 -3.99
CA CYS A 67 1.36 -19.90 -4.83
C CYS A 67 0.92 -18.98 -5.97
N LYS A 68 1.56 -17.82 -6.13
CA LYS A 68 1.23 -16.78 -7.13
C LYS A 68 -0.20 -16.23 -7.08
N LYS A 69 -1.00 -16.62 -6.09
CA LYS A 69 -2.36 -16.11 -5.83
C LYS A 69 -2.32 -14.57 -5.67
N GLU A 70 -3.28 -13.90 -6.28
CA GLU A 70 -3.48 -12.46 -6.12
C GLU A 70 -3.95 -12.14 -4.69
N ILE A 71 -3.36 -11.10 -4.10
CA ILE A 71 -3.65 -10.59 -2.75
C ILE A 71 -4.12 -9.15 -2.91
N ILE A 72 -5.31 -8.81 -2.40
CA ILE A 72 -5.96 -7.52 -2.64
C ILE A 72 -6.32 -6.83 -1.31
N ASP A 73 -6.13 -5.51 -1.25
CA ASP A 73 -6.62 -4.58 -0.23
C ASP A 73 -6.49 -5.09 1.22
N ASN A 74 -7.59 -5.59 1.77
CA ASN A 74 -7.67 -6.01 3.16
C ASN A 74 -6.84 -7.26 3.44
N GLU A 75 -6.50 -8.10 2.46
CA GLU A 75 -5.53 -9.18 2.68
C GLU A 75 -4.10 -8.64 2.78
N ILE A 76 -3.80 -7.48 2.19
CA ILE A 76 -2.53 -6.77 2.38
C ILE A 76 -2.48 -6.10 3.77
N LYS A 77 -3.62 -5.59 4.25
CA LYS A 77 -3.75 -4.91 5.56
C LYS A 77 -3.98 -5.84 6.76
N LYS A 78 -4.75 -6.93 6.59
CA LYS A 78 -5.15 -7.93 7.61
C LYS A 78 -4.36 -9.23 7.53
N GLY A 79 -3.74 -9.55 6.39
CA GLY A 79 -2.52 -10.34 6.45
C GLY A 79 -1.52 -9.51 7.23
N ASN A 80 -0.72 -10.11 8.10
CA ASN A 80 0.31 -9.40 8.85
C ASN A 80 1.27 -8.72 7.85
N GLY A 81 0.94 -7.52 7.35
CA GLY A 81 1.63 -6.78 6.29
C GLY A 81 3.05 -6.33 6.68
N LYS A 82 3.59 -6.93 7.74
CA LYS A 82 5.01 -7.00 8.02
C LYS A 82 5.65 -7.98 7.04
N PRO A 83 6.77 -7.61 6.40
CA PRO A 83 7.59 -8.61 5.74
C PRO A 83 8.00 -9.66 6.78
N ILE A 84 7.63 -10.92 6.54
CA ILE A 84 7.87 -12.03 7.48
C ILE A 84 9.35 -12.41 7.48
N THR A 85 10.01 -12.13 6.37
CA THR A 85 11.45 -12.23 6.23
C THR A 85 12.04 -10.82 6.23
N PRO A 86 13.31 -10.65 6.64
CA PRO A 86 14.04 -9.39 6.47
C PRO A 86 14.13 -8.91 5.01
N TYR A 87 13.62 -9.67 4.03
CA TYR A 87 13.78 -9.47 2.59
C TYR A 87 12.49 -9.09 1.84
N GLY A 88 11.37 -8.76 2.50
CA GLY A 88 10.26 -8.07 1.81
C GLY A 88 9.29 -8.92 0.98
N GLY A 89 9.16 -10.23 1.26
CA GLY A 89 8.24 -11.13 0.54
C GLY A 89 6.74 -10.86 0.80
N ALA A 90 5.88 -11.17 -0.17
CA ALA A 90 4.41 -11.06 -0.07
C ALA A 90 3.78 -12.45 -0.06
N TRP A 91 2.98 -12.76 0.96
CA TRP A 91 2.43 -14.11 1.19
C TRP A 91 0.92 -14.04 1.43
N CYS A 92 0.15 -14.94 0.82
CA CYS A 92 -1.28 -15.07 1.14
C CYS A 92 -1.46 -15.76 2.49
N SER A 93 -2.63 -15.59 3.13
CA SER A 93 -2.90 -16.14 4.46
C SER A 93 -2.65 -17.65 4.57
N ASN A 94 -2.99 -18.42 3.52
CA ASN A 94 -2.80 -19.87 3.51
C ASN A 94 -1.32 -20.25 3.49
N CYS A 95 -0.53 -19.70 2.56
CA CYS A 95 0.91 -19.98 2.50
C CYS A 95 1.63 -19.45 3.74
N PHE A 96 1.18 -18.33 4.29
CA PHE A 96 1.72 -17.79 5.53
C PHE A 96 1.45 -18.69 6.74
N ASN A 97 0.24 -19.22 6.87
CA ASN A 97 -0.10 -20.12 7.98
C ASN A 97 0.66 -21.45 7.89
N LYS A 98 0.91 -21.97 6.68
CA LYS A 98 1.79 -23.13 6.47
C LYS A 98 3.20 -22.86 7.00
N LEU A 99 3.83 -21.76 6.57
CA LEU A 99 5.15 -21.36 7.07
C LEU A 99 5.23 -21.20 8.60
N LYS A 100 4.13 -20.76 9.23
CA LYS A 100 4.06 -20.64 10.70
C LYS A 100 3.87 -22.00 11.38
N GLY A 101 3.04 -22.87 10.81
CA GLY A 101 2.79 -24.22 11.32
C GLY A 101 4.05 -25.10 11.28
N ASP A 102 4.87 -24.95 10.23
CA ASP A 102 6.11 -25.71 10.07
C ASP A 102 7.17 -25.37 11.14
N LYS A 103 7.09 -24.19 11.78
CA LYS A 103 7.97 -23.83 12.90
C LYS A 103 7.68 -24.59 14.20
N ASN A 104 6.55 -25.28 14.29
CA ASN A 104 6.22 -26.16 15.42
C ASN A 104 6.53 -27.64 15.14
N ALA A 105 7.09 -27.98 13.97
CA ALA A 105 7.46 -29.36 13.60
C ALA A 105 8.94 -29.69 13.87
N ILE A 106 9.70 -28.72 14.40
CA ILE A 106 11.06 -28.92 14.90
C ILE A 106 11.05 -28.58 16.39
N GLY A 107 10.35 -29.43 17.15
CA GLY A 107 10.36 -29.47 18.61
C GLY A 107 10.75 -30.87 19.04
#